data_AF-A0A3D2FXP9-F1
#
_entry.id   AF-A0A3D2FXP9-F1
#
_cell.length_a   1.000
_cell.length_b   1.000
_cell.length_c   1.000
_cell.angle_alpha   90.00
_cell.angle_beta   90.00
_cell.angle_gamma   90.00
#
_symmetry.space_group_name_H-M   'P 1'
#
loop_
_entity.id
_entity.type
_entity.pdbx_description
1 polymer ?
#
loop_
_entity_poly.entity_id
_entity_poly.type
_entity_poly.pdbx_seq_one_letter_code
_entity_poly.pdbx_strand_id
1 'polypeptide(L)'
;AVVDMRFNGVSAVCEALDNGDIRMDLAIGMKLKRLEKNNLDDTVSIYIATAVVDADDKVVGNDRIVYQAGIQADSALKYPVIDYRVTVKPDQRLVISLLPAP
;
A
#
# COMPACT_ATOMS: atom_id res chain seq x y z
N ALA A 1 10.92 -8.21 14.41
CA ALA A 1 10.83 -7.24 15.52
C ALA A 1 9.42 -6.65 15.63
N VAL A 2 9.07 -5.98 16.74
CA VAL A 2 7.84 -5.18 16.82
C VAL A 2 8.04 -3.86 16.09
N VAL A 3 7.21 -3.60 15.08
CA VAL A 3 7.30 -2.44 14.20
C VAL A 3 5.93 -1.76 14.11
N ASP A 4 5.90 -0.47 14.42
CA ASP A 4 4.77 0.41 14.13
C ASP A 4 4.76 0.73 12.63
N MET A 5 3.61 0.56 12.00
CA MET A 5 3.41 0.77 10.57
C MET A 5 2.23 1.68 10.32
N ARG A 6 2.39 2.62 9.39
CA ARG A 6 1.29 3.46 8.93
C ARG A 6 1.53 3.94 7.51
N PHE A 7 0.45 4.30 6.82
CA PHE A 7 0.55 5.08 5.60
C PHE A 7 1.22 6.44 5.90
N ASN A 8 2.04 6.88 4.97
CA ASN A 8 2.79 8.13 5.02
C ASN A 8 2.61 8.89 3.69
N GLY A 9 1.35 9.04 3.30
CA GLY A 9 0.94 9.62 2.02
C GLY A 9 0.66 8.57 0.96
N VAL A 10 -0.24 8.92 0.06
CA VAL A 10 -0.53 8.19 -1.17
C VAL A 10 -0.65 9.22 -2.27
N SER A 11 0.04 9.02 -3.38
CA SER A 11 -0.13 9.81 -4.60
C SER A 11 -0.64 8.92 -5.71
N ALA A 12 -1.50 9.44 -6.57
CA ALA A 12 -2.00 8.75 -7.74
C ALA A 12 -1.89 9.66 -8.97
N VAL A 13 -1.45 9.09 -10.08
CA VAL A 13 -1.59 9.67 -11.41
C VAL A 13 -2.68 8.91 -12.13
N CYS A 14 -3.71 9.63 -12.57
CA CYS A 14 -4.87 9.04 -13.24
C CYS A 14 -4.88 9.43 -14.72
N GLU A 15 -5.05 8.44 -15.60
CA GLU A 15 -5.15 8.62 -17.04
C GLU A 15 -6.43 7.96 -17.56
N ALA A 16 -7.23 8.69 -18.32
CA ALA A 16 -8.37 8.12 -19.04
C ALA A 16 -7.85 7.29 -20.23
N LEU A 17 -8.38 6.08 -20.37
CA LEU A 17 -8.08 5.16 -21.46
C LEU A 17 -9.12 5.30 -22.58
N ASP A 18 -8.78 4.85 -23.79
CA ASP A 18 -9.66 4.95 -24.97
C ASP A 18 -11.02 4.27 -24.80
N ASN A 19 -11.11 3.27 -23.91
CA ASN A 19 -12.34 2.56 -23.60
C ASN A 19 -13.20 3.25 -22.52
N GLY A 20 -12.79 4.42 -22.04
CA GLY A 20 -13.47 5.18 -20.97
C GLY A 20 -13.12 4.75 -19.55
N ASP A 21 -12.29 3.71 -19.37
CA ASP A 21 -11.76 3.35 -18.05
C ASP A 21 -10.67 4.35 -17.61
N ILE A 22 -10.33 4.31 -16.33
CA ILE A 22 -9.32 5.16 -15.70
C ILE A 22 -8.19 4.25 -15.20
N ARG A 23 -6.99 4.41 -15.75
CA ARG A 23 -5.78 3.82 -15.16
C ARG A 23 -5.30 4.70 -14.02
N MET A 24 -5.11 4.11 -12.85
CA MET A 24 -4.53 4.76 -11.68
C MET A 24 -3.15 4.14 -11.40
N ASP A 25 -2.12 4.96 -11.50
CA ASP A 25 -0.74 4.64 -11.10
C ASP A 25 -0.49 5.24 -9.72
N LEU A 26 -0.42 4.39 -8.68
CA LEU A 26 -0.28 4.80 -7.28
C LEU A 26 1.14 4.59 -6.78
N ALA A 27 1.58 5.54 -5.96
CA ALA A 27 2.73 5.39 -5.06
C ALA A 27 2.24 5.49 -3.62
N ILE A 28 2.30 4.37 -2.90
CA ILE A 28 1.83 4.23 -1.52
C ILE A 28 3.03 4.39 -0.60
N GLY A 29 3.15 5.56 0.02
CA GLY A 29 4.17 5.85 1.01
C GLY A 29 3.85 5.15 2.33
N MET A 30 4.85 4.48 2.90
CA MET A 30 4.75 3.84 4.21
C MET A 30 5.75 4.48 5.17
N LYS A 31 5.42 4.46 6.46
CA LYS A 31 6.37 4.73 7.53
C LYS A 31 6.43 3.53 8.45
N LEU A 32 7.63 3.00 8.59
CA LEU A 32 7.96 1.90 9.51
C LEU A 32 8.79 2.49 10.65
N LYS A 33 8.39 2.22 11.88
CA LYS A 33 9.15 2.57 13.08
C LYS A 33 9.38 1.35 13.94
N ARG A 34 10.65 0.97 14.13
CA ARG A 34 11.02 -0.08 15.07
C ARG A 34 10.75 0.41 16.50
N LEU A 35 10.01 -0.35 17.29
CA LEU A 35 9.68 0.05 18.67
C LEU A 35 10.80 -0.31 19.67
N GLU A 36 11.57 -1.34 19.36
CA GLU A 36 12.68 -1.82 20.18
C GLU A 36 13.99 -1.71 19.41
N LYS A 37 15.10 -1.44 20.10
CA LYS A 37 16.42 -1.50 19.46
C LYS A 37 16.73 -2.94 19.08
N ASN A 38 17.23 -3.13 17.86
CA ASN A 38 17.75 -4.40 17.39
C ASN A 38 19.07 -4.14 16.67
N ASN A 39 20.11 -4.87 17.05
CA ASN A 39 21.46 -4.75 16.50
C ASN A 39 21.66 -5.69 15.30
N LEU A 40 20.58 -6.31 14.82
CA LEU A 40 20.55 -7.17 13.65
C LEU A 40 19.66 -6.55 12.57
N ASP A 41 20.07 -6.75 11.32
CA ASP A 41 19.21 -6.54 10.17
C ASP A 41 17.96 -7.42 10.30
N ASP A 42 16.82 -6.86 9.91
CA ASP A 42 15.52 -7.52 10.01
C ASP A 42 14.75 -7.28 8.71
N THR A 43 13.79 -8.14 8.41
CA THR A 43 12.90 -7.95 7.25
C THR A 43 11.47 -7.96 7.73
N VAL A 44 10.69 -7.01 7.24
CA VAL A 44 9.31 -6.86 7.66
C VAL A 44 8.40 -6.90 6.45
N SER A 45 7.38 -7.76 6.53
CA SER A 45 6.31 -7.84 5.54
C SER A 45 5.25 -6.79 5.84
N ILE A 46 4.91 -6.01 4.82
CA ILE A 46 3.79 -5.07 4.81
C ILE A 46 2.70 -5.73 3.98
N TYR A 47 1.51 -5.85 4.55
CA TYR A 47 0.34 -6.42 3.88
C TYR A 47 -0.68 -5.32 3.63
N ILE A 48 -1.02 -5.09 2.37
CA ILE A 48 -2.02 -4.10 1.98
C ILE A 48 -3.12 -4.82 1.20
N ALA A 49 -4.37 -4.58 1.56
CA ALA A 49 -5.52 -4.95 0.75
C ALA A 49 -5.94 -3.77 -0.12
N THR A 50 -6.36 -4.08 -1.34
CA THR A 50 -7.06 -3.12 -2.20
C THR A 50 -8.46 -3.65 -2.52
N ALA A 51 -9.40 -2.75 -2.70
CA ALA A 51 -10.75 -3.07 -3.16
C ALA A 51 -11.21 -1.99 -4.15
N VAL A 52 -11.69 -2.42 -5.30
CA VAL A 52 -12.44 -1.58 -6.22
C VAL A 52 -13.90 -1.66 -5.83
N VAL A 53 -14.49 -0.51 -5.53
CA VAL A 53 -15.87 -0.38 -5.05
C VAL A 53 -16.66 0.41 -6.09
N ASP A 54 -17.83 -0.08 -6.48
CA ASP A 54 -18.72 0.59 -7.43
C ASP A 54 -19.61 1.66 -6.78
N ALA A 55 -20.48 2.29 -7.58
CA ALA A 55 -21.39 3.34 -7.13
C ALA A 55 -22.45 2.86 -6.12
N ASP A 56 -22.71 1.55 -6.04
CA ASP A 56 -23.64 0.92 -5.09
C ASP A 56 -22.93 0.43 -3.80
N ASP A 57 -21.70 0.88 -3.57
CA ASP A 57 -20.83 0.44 -2.47
C ASP A 57 -20.51 -1.07 -2.48
N LYS A 58 -20.60 -1.74 -3.64
CA LYS A 58 -20.23 -3.15 -3.77
C LYS A 58 -18.78 -3.31 -4.18
N VAL A 59 -18.11 -4.29 -3.58
CA VAL A 59 -16.75 -4.68 -3.98
C VAL A 59 -16.84 -5.47 -5.28
N VAL A 60 -16.29 -4.92 -6.36
CA VAL A 60 -16.28 -5.51 -7.71
C VAL A 60 -14.91 -6.05 -8.12
N GLY A 61 -13.87 -5.75 -7.33
CA GLY A 61 -12.54 -6.32 -7.47
C GLY A 61 -11.75 -6.11 -6.19
N ASN A 62 -10.79 -6.97 -5.92
CA ASN A 62 -9.87 -6.83 -4.80
C ASN A 62 -8.51 -7.45 -5.13
N ASP A 63 -7.49 -6.99 -4.41
CA ASP A 63 -6.14 -7.51 -4.53
C ASP A 63 -5.43 -7.44 -3.17
N ARG A 64 -4.30 -8.15 -3.06
CA ARG A 64 -3.44 -8.13 -1.88
C ARG A 64 -1.99 -7.91 -2.29
N ILE A 65 -1.44 -6.81 -1.82
CA ILE A 65 -0.04 -6.45 -2.00
C ILE A 65 0.74 -6.93 -0.78
N VAL A 66 1.85 -7.65 -1.02
CA VAL A 66 2.82 -8.03 0.00
C VAL A 66 4.16 -7.39 -0.36
N TYR A 67 4.63 -6.48 0.47
CA TYR A 67 5.90 -5.80 0.27
C TYR A 67 6.88 -6.15 1.38
N GLN A 68 8.12 -6.46 1.05
CA GLN A 68 9.16 -6.77 2.02
C GLN A 68 10.14 -5.60 2.15
N ALA A 69 10.24 -5.04 3.35
CA ALA A 69 11.17 -3.98 3.68
C ALA A 69 12.26 -4.49 4.62
N GLY A 70 13.52 -4.47 4.17
CA GLY A 70 14.66 -4.66 5.06
C GLY A 70 14.84 -3.46 6.00
N ILE A 71 15.05 -3.67 7.29
CA ILE A 71 15.36 -2.63 8.27
C ILE A 71 16.75 -2.94 8.81
N GLN A 72 17.72 -2.07 8.53
CA GLN A 72 19.10 -2.22 8.98
C GLN A 72 19.19 -2.24 10.51
N ALA A 73 20.22 -2.89 11.02
CA ALA A 73 20.67 -2.76 12.41
C ALA A 73 20.78 -1.27 12.79
N ASP A 74 20.37 -0.94 14.01
CA ASP A 74 20.34 0.42 14.57
C ASP A 74 19.47 1.45 13.83
N SER A 75 18.79 1.06 12.74
CA SER A 75 17.81 1.91 12.07
C SER A 75 16.44 1.80 12.75
N ALA A 76 15.98 2.94 13.28
CA ALA A 76 14.68 3.04 13.93
C ALA A 76 13.53 3.39 12.98
N LEU A 77 13.83 3.94 11.79
CA LEU A 77 12.83 4.47 10.86
C LEU A 77 13.14 4.08 9.41
N LYS A 78 12.10 3.71 8.66
CA LYS A 78 12.18 3.48 7.22
C LYS A 78 10.93 4.00 6.51
N TYR A 79 11.11 4.49 5.29
CA TYR A 79 10.04 5.07 4.47
C TYR A 79 9.96 4.38 3.10
N PRO A 80 9.45 3.14 3.04
CA PRO A 80 9.26 2.46 1.75
C PRO A 80 8.14 3.13 0.95
N VAL A 81 8.26 3.03 -0.38
CA VAL A 81 7.21 3.40 -1.33
C VAL A 81 6.84 2.14 -2.11
N ILE A 82 5.55 1.88 -2.22
CA ILE A 82 5.00 0.71 -2.93
C ILE A 82 4.25 1.23 -4.14
N ASP A 83 4.73 0.86 -5.33
CA ASP A 83 4.06 1.20 -6.59
C ASP A 83 2.97 0.17 -6.89
N TYR A 84 1.79 0.66 -7.26
CA TYR A 84 0.63 -0.18 -7.59
C TYR A 84 -0.15 0.42 -8.75
N ARG A 85 -0.54 -0.41 -9.71
CA ARG A 85 -1.34 0.00 -10.87
C ARG A 85 -2.66 -0.73 -10.85
N VAL A 86 -3.75 0.01 -11.06
CA VAL A 86 -5.10 -0.54 -11.21
C VAL A 86 -5.84 0.21 -12.31
N THR A 87 -6.79 -0.47 -12.96
CA THR A 87 -7.75 0.17 -13.87
C THR A 87 -9.13 0.08 -13.24
N VAL A 88 -9.85 1.20 -13.19
CA VAL A 88 -11.19 1.32 -12.63
C VAL A 88 -12.12 1.99 -13.63
N LYS A 89 -13.43 1.77 -13.49
CA LYS A 89 -14.45 2.48 -14.28
C LYS A 89 -14.73 3.88 -13.69
N PRO A 90 -15.33 4.82 -14.45
CA PRO A 90 -15.56 6.20 -13.99
C PRO A 90 -16.37 6.35 -12.69
N ASP A 91 -17.22 5.39 -12.37
CA ASP A 91 -18.09 5.35 -11.19
C ASP A 91 -17.53 4.48 -10.06
N GLN A 92 -16.32 3.93 -10.25
CA GLN A 92 -15.64 3.11 -9.27
C GLN A 92 -14.59 3.91 -8.50
N ARG A 93 -14.33 3.48 -7.26
CA ARG A 93 -13.26 4.01 -6.41
C ARG A 93 -12.35 2.90 -5.93
N LEU A 94 -11.08 3.22 -5.76
CA LEU A 94 -10.09 2.34 -5.12
C LEU A 94 -10.05 2.64 -3.62
N VAL A 95 -10.20 1.60 -2.81
CA VAL A 95 -9.97 1.61 -1.36
C VAL A 95 -8.68 0.85 -1.10
N ILE A 96 -7.82 1.41 -0.24
CA ILE A 96 -6.55 0.80 0.18
C ILE A 96 -6.58 0.68 1.70
N SER A 97 -6.23 -0.50 2.21
CA SER A 97 -6.22 -0.77 3.64
C SER A 97 -4.94 -1.46 4.06
N LEU A 98 -4.33 -0.99 5.14
CA LEU A 98 -3.21 -1.68 5.78
C LEU A 98 -3.77 -2.83 6.61
N LEU A 99 -3.32 -4.04 6.31
CA LEU A 99 -3.71 -5.22 7.06
C LEU A 99 -2.75 -5.46 8.23
N PRO A 100 -3.26 -5.99 9.36
CA PRO A 100 -2.38 -6.48 10.41
C PRO A 100 -1.46 -7.56 9.87
N ALA A 101 -0.24 -7.62 10.41
CA ALA A 101 0.64 -8.76 10.18
C ALA A 101 -0.05 -10.04 10.70
N PRO A 102 0.03 -11.16 9.96
CA PRO A 102 -0.50 -12.44 10.41
C PRO A 102 0.23 -12.97 11.65
#